data_AF-A0A945QHD6-F1
#
_entry.id   AF-A0A945QHD6-F1
#
_cell.length_a   1.000
_cell.length_b   1.000
_cell.length_c   1.000
_cell.angle_alpha   90.00
_cell.angle_beta   90.00
_cell.angle_gamma   90.00
#
_symmetry.space_group_name_H-M   'P 1'
#
loop_
_entity.id
_entity.type
_entity.pdbx_description
1 polymer ?
#
loop_
_entity_poly.entity_id
_entity_poly.type
_entity_poly.pdbx_seq_one_letter_code
_entity_poly.pdbx_strand_id
1 'polypeptide(L)' 'MDGNGRWAEKRMLPRIAGHRKGLDSLQVIIKSAIT' A
#
# COMPACT_ATOMS: atom_id res chain seq x y z
N MET A 1 2.73 7.04 -1.21
CA MET A 1 2.36 6.42 0.10
C MET A 1 3.62 5.99 0.81
N ASP A 2 4.26 6.95 1.48
CA ASP A 2 5.59 6.76 2.06
C ASP A 2 5.46 6.14 3.45
N GLY A 3 5.21 4.85 3.48
CA GLY A 3 4.99 4.12 4.73
C GLY A 3 4.80 2.63 4.56
N ASN A 4 4.58 2.16 3.34
CA ASN A 4 4.27 0.77 3.04
C ASN A 4 5.41 -0.20 3.40
N GLY A 5 6.67 0.18 3.15
CA GLY A 5 7.83 -0.62 3.57
C GLY A 5 7.90 -0.76 5.10
N ARG A 6 7.76 0.35 5.83
CA ARG A 6 7.71 0.36 7.30
C ARG A 6 6.50 -0.40 7.85
N TRP A 7 5.37 -0.34 7.15
CA TRP A 7 4.15 -1.08 7.52
C TRP A 7 4.36 -2.59 7.44
N ALA A 8 5.08 -3.06 6.43
CA ALA A 8 5.44 -4.46 6.25
C ALA A 8 6.45 -4.92 7.32
N GLU A 9 7.51 -4.14 7.55
CA GLU A 9 8.53 -4.41 8.56
C GLU A 9 7.93 -4.52 9.98
N LYS A 10 7.01 -3.61 10.36
CA LYS A 10 6.29 -3.67 11.65
C LYS A 10 5.44 -4.94 11.84
N ARG A 11 5.15 -5.66 10.77
CA ARG A 11 4.35 -6.90 10.76
C ARG A 11 5.19 -8.14 10.50
N MET A 12 6.52 -8.00 10.51
CA MET A 12 7.46 -9.06 10.14
C MET A 12 7.17 -9.64 8.75
N LEU A 13 6.71 -8.78 7.83
CA LEU A 13 6.45 -9.14 6.44
C LEU A 13 7.58 -8.62 5.53
N PRO A 14 7.87 -9.32 4.42
CA PRO A 14 8.75 -8.80 3.39
C PRO A 14 8.27 -7.44 2.86
N ARG A 15 9.19 -6.52 2.53
CA ARG A 15 8.86 -5.17 2.03
C ARG A 15 7.92 -5.17 0.82
N ILE A 16 7.98 -6.22 -0.02
CA ILE A 16 7.09 -6.42 -1.17
C ILE A 16 5.60 -6.52 -0.76
N ALA A 17 5.28 -7.03 0.43
CA ALA A 17 3.92 -7.05 0.94
C ALA A 17 3.37 -5.62 1.15
N GLY A 18 4.24 -4.70 1.59
CA GLY A 18 3.93 -3.28 1.67
C GLY A 18 3.61 -2.68 0.30
N HIS A 19 4.41 -3.00 -0.72
CA HIS A 19 4.15 -2.52 -2.09
C HIS A 19 2.79 -2.98 -2.61
N ARG A 20 2.43 -4.25 -2.41
CA ARG A 20 1.10 -4.78 -2.77
C ARG A 20 -0.01 -4.04 -2.02
N LYS A 21 0.16 -3.80 -0.71
CA LYS A 21 -0.78 -2.98 0.07
C LYS A 21 -0.92 -1.54 -0.49
N GLY A 22 0.16 -0.96 -0.98
CA GLY A 22 0.16 0.33 -1.65
C GLY A 22 -0.68 0.37 -2.92
N LEU A 23 -0.64 -0.71 -3.72
CA LEU A 23 -1.45 -0.83 -4.93
C LEU A 23 -2.94 -0.87 -4.60
N ASP A 24 -3.34 -1.62 -3.56
CA ASP A 24 -4.74 -1.70 -3.13
C ASP A 24 -5.30 -0.31 -2.78
N SER A 25 -4.52 0.46 -2.01
CA SER A 25 -4.89 1.84 -1.64
C SER A 25 -4.93 2.77 -2.85
N LEU A 26 -4.01 2.62 -3.80
CA LEU A 26 -4.00 3.41 -5.04
C LEU A 26 -5.26 3.12 -5.88
N GLN A 27 -5.70 1.86 -5.97
CA GLN A 27 -6.94 1.51 -6.69
C GLN A 27 -8.16 2.21 -6.10
N VAL A 28 -8.26 2.31 -4.77
CA VAL A 28 -9.36 3.03 -4.11
C VAL A 28 -9.31 4.51 -4.48
N ILE A 29 -8.13 5.14 -4.39
CA ILE A 29 -7.96 6.57 -4.70
C ILE A 29 -8.34 6.85 -6.16
N ILE A 30 -7.88 6.03 -7.11
CA ILE A 30 -8.19 6.19 -8.53
C ILE A 30 -9.70 6.07 -8.76
N LYS A 31 -10.36 5.07 -8.18
CA LYS A 31 -11.82 4.90 -8.30
C LYS A 31 -12.56 6.12 -7.75
N SER A 32 -12.15 6.62 -6.58
CA SER A 32 -12.74 7.81 -5.97
C SER A 32 -12.46 9.11 -6.70
N ALA A 33 -11.41 9.19 -7.52
CA ALA A 33 -11.06 10.39 -8.27
C ALA A 33 -11.78 10.50 -9.63
N ILE A 34 -12.31 9.39 -10.14
CA ILE A 34 -12.96 9.30 -11.46
C ILE A 34 -14.49 9.30 -11.34
N THR A 35 -15.02 9.06 -10.13
CA THR A 35 -16.46 9.15 -9.79
C THR A 35 -16.75 10.46 -9.08
#